data_AF-A0A969GSJ1-F1
#
_entry.id   AF-A0A969GSJ1-F1
#
_cell.length_a   1.000
_cell.length_b   1.000
_cell.length_c   1.000
_cell.angle_alpha   90.00
_cell.angle_beta   90.00
_cell.angle_gamma   90.00
#
_symmetry.space_group_name_H-M   'P 1'
#
loop_
_entity.id
_entity.type
_entity.pdbx_description
1 polymer ?
#
loop_
_entity_poly.entity_id
_entity_poly.type
_entity_poly.pdbx_seq_one_letter_code
_entity_poly.pdbx_strand_id
1 'polypeptide(L)'
;MTQLNPLERAKQGDPTAIATLMNRSLHSKGIHATAQRSGDRLQIDLESDQPLNRQALTAFVRSGLKNLGLVGIQSVVVVGKTPDQQTLWEEPIALDGLGELERREETIAMPPR
;
A
#
# COMPACT_ATOMS: atom_id res chain seq x y z
N MET A 1 15.17 -5.27 27.78
CA MET A 1 13.93 -4.97 27.04
C MET A 1 14.28 -4.94 25.56
N THR A 2 14.08 -6.04 24.85
CA THR A 2 14.40 -6.17 23.42
C THR A 2 13.33 -5.44 22.62
N GLN A 3 13.65 -4.23 22.19
CA GLN A 3 12.89 -3.53 21.16
C GLN A 3 12.85 -4.44 19.94
N LEU A 4 11.75 -5.17 19.74
CA LEU A 4 11.54 -6.01 18.57
C LEU A 4 11.86 -5.17 17.33
N ASN A 5 12.85 -5.61 16.55
CA ASN A 5 13.26 -4.90 15.37
C ASN A 5 12.01 -4.65 14.51
N PRO A 6 11.79 -3.42 14.00
CA PRO A 6 10.61 -3.11 13.18
C PRO A 6 10.50 -4.05 11.96
N LEU A 7 11.60 -4.65 11.53
CA LEU A 7 11.64 -5.67 10.49
C LEU A 7 10.91 -6.97 10.91
N GLU A 8 11.05 -7.41 12.15
CA GLU A 8 10.37 -8.59 12.70
C GLU A 8 8.87 -8.34 12.90
N ARG A 9 8.50 -7.14 13.38
CA ARG A 9 7.09 -6.75 13.47
C ARG A 9 6.45 -6.63 12.09
N ALA A 10 7.14 -5.98 11.16
CA ALA A 10 6.64 -5.85 9.80
C ALA A 10 6.49 -7.23 9.14
N LYS A 11 7.41 -8.18 9.34
CA LYS A 11 7.27 -9.59 8.90
C LYS A 11 6.01 -10.28 9.42
N GLN A 12 5.61 -9.98 10.66
CA GLN A 12 4.36 -10.48 11.24
C GLN A 12 3.12 -9.80 10.65
N GLY A 13 3.30 -8.85 9.72
CA GLY A 13 2.24 -8.02 9.16
C GLY A 13 1.78 -6.92 10.12
N ASP A 14 2.66 -6.41 10.97
CA ASP A 14 2.35 -5.27 11.82
C ASP A 14 2.20 -3.99 10.96
N PRO A 15 1.00 -3.38 10.92
CA PRO A 15 0.74 -2.22 10.07
C PRO A 15 1.63 -1.03 10.44
N THR A 16 1.85 -0.78 11.74
CA THR A 16 2.66 0.35 12.22
C THR A 16 4.12 0.23 11.76
N ALA A 17 4.69 -0.97 11.84
CA ALA A 17 6.06 -1.22 11.41
C ALA A 17 6.22 -1.11 9.89
N ILE A 18 5.27 -1.61 9.11
CA ILE A 18 5.25 -1.45 7.65
C ILE A 18 5.17 0.04 7.29
N ALA A 19 4.22 0.78 7.88
CA ALA A 19 4.06 2.21 7.68
C ALA A 19 5.35 2.98 8.03
N THR A 20 5.99 2.63 9.16
CA THR A 20 7.24 3.26 9.59
C THR A 20 8.38 3.03 8.59
N LEU A 21 8.51 1.82 8.07
CA LEU A 21 9.52 1.49 7.05
C LEU A 21 9.25 2.25 5.74
N MET A 22 7.98 2.30 5.33
CA MET A 22 7.57 3.04 4.13
C MET A 22 7.82 4.54 4.28
N ASN A 23 7.37 5.14 5.38
CA ASN A 23 7.63 6.54 5.70
C ASN A 23 9.13 6.82 5.68
N ARG A 24 9.98 5.95 6.21
CA ARG A 24 11.43 6.21 6.19
C ARG A 24 12.01 6.37 4.77
N SER A 25 11.52 5.59 3.80
CA SER A 25 11.93 5.70 2.40
C SER A 25 11.22 6.83 1.65
N LEU A 26 9.98 7.13 2.03
CA LEU A 26 9.10 8.11 1.40
C LEU A 26 9.22 9.52 2.01
N HIS A 27 9.87 9.64 3.16
CA HIS A 27 10.15 10.88 3.86
C HIS A 27 11.02 11.80 3.01
N SER A 28 11.97 11.24 2.25
CA SER A 28 12.77 11.99 1.26
C SER A 28 11.93 12.63 0.16
N LYS A 29 10.70 12.14 -0.05
CA LYS A 29 9.73 12.66 -1.02
C LYS A 29 8.57 13.40 -0.35
N GLY A 30 8.56 13.59 0.97
CA GLY A 30 7.43 14.21 1.67
C GLY A 30 6.10 13.48 1.45
N ILE A 31 6.14 12.15 1.31
CA ILE A 31 4.95 11.30 1.19
C ILE A 31 4.73 10.62 2.54
N HIS A 32 3.55 10.76 3.11
CA HIS A 32 3.09 10.05 4.29
C HIS A 32 2.43 8.74 3.90
N ALA A 33 2.92 7.63 4.44
CA ALA A 33 2.34 6.31 4.23
C ALA A 33 1.73 5.80 5.54
N THR A 34 0.44 5.48 5.53
CA THR A 34 -0.26 4.85 6.64
C THR A 34 -0.66 3.45 6.22
N ALA A 35 -0.32 2.44 7.02
CA ALA A 35 -0.80 1.09 6.77
C ALA A 35 -1.81 0.71 7.86
N GLN A 36 -2.84 -0.03 7.45
CA GLN A 36 -3.89 -0.54 8.31
C GLN A 36 -4.09 -2.01 7.97
N ARG A 37 -4.09 -2.87 8.99
CA ARG A 37 -4.34 -4.31 8.80
C ARG A 37 -5.71 -4.66 9.33
N SER A 38 -6.48 -5.36 8.51
CA SER A 38 -7.78 -5.93 8.87
C SER A 38 -7.75 -7.42 8.55
N GLY A 39 -7.37 -8.23 9.55
CA GLY A 39 -7.22 -9.69 9.39
C GLY A 39 -6.14 -10.03 8.35
N ASP A 40 -6.56 -10.63 7.24
CA ASP A 40 -5.72 -11.08 6.13
C ASP A 40 -5.52 -10.02 5.02
N ARG A 41 -6.13 -8.84 5.19
CA ARG A 41 -6.02 -7.72 4.24
C ARG A 41 -5.23 -6.57 4.85
N LEU A 42 -4.36 -5.98 4.04
CA LEU A 42 -3.61 -4.77 4.37
C LEU A 42 -4.08 -3.62 3.48
N GLN A 43 -4.41 -2.47 4.07
CA GLN A 43 -4.66 -1.24 3.35
C GLN A 43 -3.49 -0.30 3.57
N ILE A 44 -3.01 0.37 2.53
CA ILE A 44 -1.94 1.35 2.59
C ILE A 44 -2.43 2.64 1.98
N ASP A 45 -2.68 3.63 2.83
CA ASP A 45 -3.04 4.98 2.46
C ASP A 45 -1.76 5.81 2.28
N LEU A 46 -1.57 6.36 1.08
CA LEU A 46 -0.45 7.20 0.72
C LEU A 46 -0.96 8.62 0.54
N GLU A 47 -0.55 9.52 1.41
CA GLU A 47 -0.87 10.94 1.37
C GLU A 47 0.37 11.73 0.95
N SER A 48 0.25 12.58 -0.07
CA SER A 48 1.33 13.53 -0.38
C SER A 48 0.84 14.74 -1.14
N ASP A 49 1.51 15.85 -0.88
CA ASP A 49 1.39 17.10 -1.64
C ASP A 49 2.01 16.99 -3.05
N GLN A 50 2.96 16.05 -3.24
CA GLN A 50 3.60 15.81 -4.53
C GLN A 50 2.81 14.85 -5.41
N PRO A 51 2.97 14.90 -6.75
CA PRO A 51 2.29 13.98 -7.66
C PRO A 51 2.60 12.53 -7.33
N LEU A 52 1.60 11.81 -6.79
CA LEU A 52 1.68 10.41 -6.43
C LEU A 52 1.77 9.55 -7.70
N ASN A 53 2.98 9.11 -8.04
CA ASN A 53 3.18 8.25 -9.20
C ASN A 53 2.74 6.82 -8.89
N ARG A 54 1.49 6.47 -9.25
CA ARG A 54 0.85 5.17 -8.98
C ARG A 54 1.79 4.00 -9.22
N GLN A 55 2.35 3.86 -10.42
CA GLN A 55 3.25 2.76 -10.75
C GLN A 55 4.48 2.66 -9.84
N ALA A 56 5.12 3.79 -9.52
CA ALA A 56 6.31 3.78 -8.68
C ALA A 56 5.97 3.39 -7.23
N LEU A 57 4.83 3.86 -6.72
CA LEU A 57 4.37 3.55 -5.37
C LEU A 57 3.88 2.11 -5.27
N THR A 58 3.10 1.62 -6.24
CA THR A 58 2.69 0.22 -6.32
C THR A 58 3.90 -0.70 -6.41
N ALA A 59 4.90 -0.38 -7.24
CA ALA A 59 6.14 -1.16 -7.33
C ALA A 59 6.96 -1.11 -6.04
N PHE A 60 7.00 0.05 -5.37
CA PHE A 60 7.68 0.23 -4.09
C PHE A 60 7.00 -0.60 -2.98
N VAL A 61 5.67 -0.50 -2.85
CA VAL A 61 4.87 -1.30 -1.91
C VAL A 61 5.08 -2.78 -2.19
N ARG A 62 4.91 -3.22 -3.45
CA ARG A 62 5.09 -4.62 -3.84
C ARG A 62 6.48 -5.13 -3.47
N SER A 63 7.52 -4.34 -3.74
CA SER A 63 8.90 -4.71 -3.40
C SER A 63 9.14 -4.73 -1.88
N GLY A 64 8.54 -3.81 -1.14
CA GLY A 64 8.57 -3.76 0.32
C GLY A 64 7.92 -4.99 0.94
N LEU A 65 6.70 -5.33 0.50
CA LEU A 65 5.96 -6.51 0.96
C LEU A 65 6.70 -7.81 0.61
N LYS A 66 7.28 -7.91 -0.60
CA LYS A 66 8.08 -9.06 -1.03
C LYS A 66 9.36 -9.21 -0.20
N ASN A 67 10.05 -8.10 0.10
CA ASN A 67 11.23 -8.11 0.98
C ASN A 67 10.87 -8.47 2.42
N LEU A 68 9.71 -8.01 2.88
CA LEU A 68 9.19 -8.35 4.19
C LEU A 68 8.78 -9.81 4.28
N GLY A 69 8.41 -10.46 3.17
CA GLY A 69 8.00 -11.87 3.17
C GLY A 69 6.82 -12.09 4.10
N LEU A 70 5.81 -11.20 4.03
CA LEU A 70 4.64 -11.26 4.88
C LEU A 70 3.95 -12.62 4.77
N VAL A 71 3.87 -13.34 5.88
CA VAL A 71 3.18 -14.62 5.97
C VAL A 71 1.77 -14.36 6.51
N GLY A 72 0.75 -14.76 5.74
CA GLY A 72 -0.67 -14.63 6.14
C GLY A 72 -1.35 -13.32 5.76
N ILE A 73 -0.77 -12.50 4.89
CA ILE A 73 -1.50 -11.42 4.20
C ILE A 73 -1.79 -11.90 2.78
N GLN A 74 -3.07 -11.98 2.42
CA GLN A 74 -3.50 -12.48 1.10
C GLN A 74 -3.65 -11.33 0.09
N SER A 75 -4.07 -10.16 0.55
CA SER A 75 -4.31 -9.00 -0.31
C SER A 75 -3.88 -7.70 0.33
N VAL A 76 -3.29 -6.84 -0.47
CA VAL A 76 -2.96 -5.47 -0.09
C VAL A 76 -3.70 -4.51 -1.00
N VAL A 77 -4.19 -3.39 -0.50
CA VAL A 77 -4.74 -2.31 -1.33
C VAL A 77 -3.97 -1.04 -1.04
N VAL A 78 -3.49 -0.41 -2.09
CA VAL A 78 -2.77 0.86 -2.02
C VAL A 78 -3.72 1.95 -2.47
N VAL A 79 -3.98 2.91 -1.59
CA VAL A 79 -4.87 4.05 -1.84
C VAL A 79 -4.02 5.31 -1.87
N GLY A 80 -3.92 5.96 -3.01
CA GLY A 80 -3.30 7.28 -3.12
C GLY A 80 -4.32 8.36 -2.79
N LYS A 81 -4.02 9.23 -1.84
CA LYS A 81 -4.85 10.37 -1.41
C LYS A 81 -4.06 11.67 -1.49
N THR A 82 -4.76 12.76 -1.80
CA THR A 82 -4.21 14.10 -1.60
C THR A 82 -4.24 14.48 -0.11
N PRO A 83 -3.48 15.50 0.32
CA PRO A 83 -3.64 16.11 1.65
C PRO A 83 -5.06 16.65 1.90
N ASP A 84 -5.86 16.84 0.86
CA ASP A 84 -7.29 17.19 0.93
C ASP A 84 -8.19 15.97 1.22
N GLN A 85 -7.60 14.83 1.61
CA GLN A 85 -8.28 13.54 1.81
C GLN A 85 -9.01 12.98 0.58
N GLN A 86 -8.75 13.53 -0.61
CA GLN A 86 -9.35 13.05 -1.85
C GLN A 86 -8.59 11.84 -2.38
N THR A 87 -9.29 10.72 -2.54
CA THR A 87 -8.75 9.51 -3.18
C THR A 87 -8.46 9.79 -4.66
N LEU A 88 -7.19 9.73 -5.03
CA LEU A 88 -6.73 9.87 -6.41
C LEU A 88 -6.81 8.56 -7.18
N TRP A 89 -6.42 7.46 -6.53
CA TRP A 89 -6.42 6.13 -7.14
C TRP A 89 -6.34 5.04 -6.06
N GLU A 90 -6.82 3.86 -6.42
CA GLU A 90 -6.76 2.66 -5.58
C GLU A 90 -6.21 1.51 -6.43
N GLU A 91 -5.20 0.81 -5.90
CA GLU A 91 -4.51 -0.26 -6.59
C GLU A 91 -4.42 -1.50 -5.68
N PRO A 92 -5.21 -2.55 -5.93
CA PRO A 92 -5.09 -3.82 -5.23
C PRO A 92 -3.85 -4.61 -5.71
N ILE A 93 -3.09 -5.12 -4.76
CA ILE A 93 -1.92 -5.97 -4.93
C ILE A 93 -2.19 -7.32 -4.26
N ALA A 94 -2.34 -8.37 -5.05
CA ALA A 94 -2.37 -9.74 -4.54
C ALA A 94 -0.94 -10.18 -4.16
N LEU A 95 -0.78 -10.76 -2.96
CA LEU A 95 0.48 -11.38 -2.54
C LEU A 95 0.52 -12.87 -2.92
N ASP A 96 -0.65 -13.50 -2.96
CA ASP A 96 -0.87 -14.86 -3.42
C ASP A 96 -1.04 -14.84 -4.95
N GLY A 97 -0.04 -15.30 -5.68
CA GLY A 97 -0.13 -15.45 -7.14
C GLY A 97 0.27 -14.21 -7.95
N LEU A 98 1.52 -14.21 -8.43
CA LEU A 98 1.90 -13.44 -9.62
C LEU A 98 1.14 -13.99 -10.83
N GLY A 99 -0.01 -13.40 -11.15
CA GLY A 99 -0.72 -13.67 -12.40
C GLY A 99 -2.15 -13.16 -12.35
N GLU A 100 -2.50 -12.35 -13.35
CA GLU A 100 -3.88 -11.95 -13.68
C GLU A 100 -4.53 -10.84 -12.82
N LEU A 101 -4.04 -9.61 -12.97
CA LEU A 101 -4.92 -8.42 -12.92
C LEU A 101 -4.80 -7.66 -14.24
N GLU A 102 -4.86 -8.37 -15.37
CA GLU A 102 -5.49 -7.80 -16.55
C GLU A 102 -6.99 -8.10 -16.44
N ARG A 103 -7.82 -7.11 -16.79
CA ARG A 103 -9.30 -7.09 -16.79
C ARG A 103 -9.99 -6.62 -15.51
N ARG A 104 -9.99 -5.29 -15.30
CA ARG A 104 -11.23 -4.51 -15.07
C ARG A 104 -11.15 -3.14 -15.75
N GLU A 105 -11.05 -3.15 -17.07
CA GLU A 105 -11.74 -2.13 -17.88
C GLU A 105 -13.20 -2.58 -17.99
N GLU A 106 -14.11 -1.99 -17.20
CA GLU A 106 -15.54 -1.79 -17.54
C GLU A 106 -16.31 -1.20 -16.35
N THR A 107 -16.51 0.11 -16.36
CA THR A 107 -17.86 0.70 -16.41
C THR A 107 -17.74 2.21 -16.43
N ILE A 108 -17.97 2.71 -17.63
CA ILE A 108 -18.28 4.08 -17.99
C ILE A 108 -19.44 4.54 -17.10
N ALA A 109 -19.17 5.43 -16.14
CA ALA A 109 -20.24 6.19 -15.48
C ALA A 109 -20.62 7.38 -16.37
N MET A 110 -21.39 7.11 -17.42
CA MET A 110 -22.24 8.12 -18.08
C MET A 110 -23.68 7.85 -17.64
N PRO A 111 -24.33 8.73 -16.85
CA PRO A 111 -25.74 8.60 -16.56
C PRO A 111 -26.58 9.00 -17.79
N PRO A 112 -27.63 8.25 -18.16
CA PRO A 112 -28.52 8.65 -19.24
C PRO A 112 -29.53 9.68 -18.73
N ARG A 113 -29.72 10.77 -19.47
CA ARG A 113 -31.00 11.45 -19.63
C ARG A 113 -31.10 12.12 -20.99
#